data_AF-A0A813F846-F1
#
_entry.id   AF-A0A813F846-F1
#
_cell.length_a   1.000
_cell.length_b   1.000
_cell.length_c   1.000
_cell.angle_alpha   90.00
_cell.angle_beta   90.00
_cell.angle_gamma   90.00
#
_symmetry.space_group_name_H-M   'P 1'
#
loop_
_entity.id
_entity.type
_entity.pdbx_description
1 polymer ?
#
loop_
_entity_poly.entity_id
_entity_poly.type
_entity_poly.pdbx_seq_one_letter_code
_entity_poly.pdbx_strand_id
1 'polypeptide(L)'
;SQEPPPVPAERAFQPPAPPSVEPSQPGSRWGIGRAGKWLFFQGLKGLGRRAASVSASKVQPPKVPPMQKKKEDDECSSDPGRSGQSWCFPRSSKKVLTQVSSYEDPLREVEKEDPAIRALSLIAEVDQELELTRKCPLFEKRKIFRELQRRLHPDKNPEQAEAAKLAFQHLMDRSRTYLKN
;
A
#
# COMPACT_ATOMS: atom_id res chain seq x y z
N SER A 1 16.30 -67.75 -48.79
CA SER A 1 16.59 -67.42 -47.39
C SER A 1 17.33 -66.11 -47.35
N GLN A 2 16.63 -65.02 -47.08
CA GLN A 2 17.21 -63.67 -47.04
C GLN A 2 17.09 -63.22 -45.58
N GLU A 3 18.24 -63.12 -44.91
CA GLU A 3 18.32 -62.75 -43.50
C GLU A 3 17.93 -61.28 -43.34
N PRO A 4 17.03 -60.94 -42.39
CA PRO A 4 16.63 -59.55 -42.17
C PRO A 4 17.78 -58.75 -41.55
N PRO A 5 17.93 -57.46 -41.91
CA PRO A 5 19.00 -56.62 -41.41
C PRO A 5 18.84 -56.33 -39.90
N PRO A 6 19.95 -56.13 -39.18
CA PRO A 6 19.94 -55.85 -37.75
C PRO A 6 19.29 -54.49 -37.47
N VAL A 7 18.33 -54.50 -36.54
CA VAL A 7 17.67 -53.30 -36.02
C VAL A 7 18.69 -52.44 -35.24
N PRO A 8 18.76 -51.13 -35.49
CA PRO A 8 19.65 -50.24 -34.76
C PRO A 8 19.20 -50.12 -33.31
N ALA A 9 20.16 -50.29 -32.39
CA ALA A 9 19.98 -50.21 -30.95
C ALA A 9 19.26 -48.91 -30.55
N GLU A 10 18.29 -49.06 -29.65
CA GLU A 10 17.51 -47.99 -29.06
C GLU A 10 18.40 -46.82 -28.64
N ARG A 11 18.24 -45.72 -29.38
CA ARG A 11 18.80 -44.43 -29.02
C ARG A 11 18.00 -43.96 -27.79
N ALA A 12 18.52 -44.27 -26.60
CA ALA A 12 17.98 -43.83 -25.34
C ALA A 12 17.61 -42.35 -25.44
N PHE A 13 16.31 -42.07 -25.37
CA PHE A 13 15.78 -40.72 -25.25
C PHE A 13 16.34 -40.13 -23.96
N GLN A 14 17.44 -39.38 -24.05
CA GLN A 14 17.80 -38.47 -22.98
C GLN A 14 16.71 -37.41 -22.93
N PRO A 15 15.95 -37.31 -21.81
CA PRO A 15 15.03 -36.20 -21.64
C PRO A 15 15.84 -34.90 -21.75
N PRO A 16 15.28 -33.84 -22.37
CA PRO A 16 15.95 -32.55 -22.41
C PRO A 16 16.28 -32.15 -20.97
N ALA A 17 17.54 -31.75 -20.74
CA ALA A 17 17.95 -31.23 -19.44
C ALA A 17 16.96 -30.12 -19.04
N PRO A 18 16.45 -30.13 -17.79
CA PRO A 18 15.62 -29.04 -17.32
C PRO A 18 16.41 -27.74 -17.54
N PRO A 19 15.77 -26.63 -17.97
CA PRO A 19 16.46 -25.36 -18.06
C PRO A 19 17.09 -25.13 -16.70
N SER A 20 18.42 -25.03 -16.70
CA SER A 20 19.19 -24.72 -15.51
C SER A 20 18.62 -23.41 -15.00
N VAL A 21 17.74 -23.48 -14.01
CA VAL A 21 17.22 -22.33 -13.29
C VAL A 21 18.44 -21.82 -12.57
N GLU A 22 19.17 -20.94 -13.26
CA GLU A 22 20.19 -20.12 -12.66
C GLU A 22 19.52 -19.55 -11.41
N PRO A 23 20.04 -19.81 -10.20
CA PRO A 23 19.51 -19.17 -9.02
C PRO A 23 19.75 -17.70 -9.27
N SER A 24 18.70 -17.02 -9.73
CA SER A 24 18.64 -15.59 -9.93
C SER A 24 19.14 -15.05 -8.62
N GLN A 25 20.41 -14.64 -8.63
CA GLN A 25 21.04 -14.11 -7.44
C GLN A 25 20.07 -13.02 -6.97
N PRO A 26 19.70 -12.97 -5.68
CA PRO A 26 18.96 -11.84 -5.16
C PRO A 26 19.83 -10.59 -5.32
N GLY A 27 19.81 -10.04 -6.53
CA GLY A 27 20.28 -8.73 -6.95
C GLY A 27 19.31 -7.71 -6.38
N SER A 28 19.25 -7.69 -5.06
CA SER A 28 18.71 -6.63 -4.25
C SER A 28 19.49 -6.68 -2.95
N ARG A 29 20.81 -6.52 -3.08
CA ARG A 29 21.58 -5.74 -2.13
C ARG A 29 20.93 -4.35 -2.11
N TRP A 30 19.85 -4.23 -1.34
CA TRP A 30 19.35 -2.94 -0.89
C TRP A 30 20.52 -2.29 -0.19
N GLY A 31 21.15 -1.35 -0.89
CA GLY A 31 22.29 -0.62 -0.39
C GLY A 31 21.97 -0.11 0.99
N ILE A 32 22.67 -0.67 1.97
CA ILE A 32 22.90 -0.12 3.29
C ILE A 32 23.61 1.21 3.03
N GLY A 33 22.82 2.26 2.81
CA GLY A 33 23.31 3.52 2.26
C GLY A 33 22.37 4.68 2.54
N ARG A 34 21.56 4.55 3.58
CA ARG A 34 21.01 5.60 4.44
C ARG A 34 20.16 4.86 5.45
N ALA A 35 20.68 4.69 6.65
CA ALA A 35 19.87 4.71 7.86
C ALA A 35 19.19 6.09 7.95
N GLY A 36 18.37 6.44 6.97
CA GLY A 36 17.28 7.37 7.17
C GLY A 36 16.36 6.58 8.08
N LYS A 37 16.42 6.91 9.37
CA LYS A 37 15.42 6.51 10.35
C LYS A 37 14.09 6.46 9.61
N TRP A 38 13.56 5.25 9.42
CA TRP A 38 12.12 5.08 9.35
C TRP A 38 11.66 5.52 10.73
N LEU A 39 11.49 6.84 10.89
CA LEU A 39 10.75 7.40 11.99
C LEU A 39 9.35 6.84 11.77
N PHE A 40 9.14 5.67 12.38
CA PHE A 40 7.94 5.33 13.09
C PHE A 40 7.26 6.63 13.51
N PHE A 41 6.30 7.08 12.70
CA PHE A 41 5.39 8.13 13.12
C PHE A 41 4.35 7.45 14.02
N GLN A 42 4.83 6.97 15.16
CA GLN A 42 4.00 6.77 16.33
C GLN A 42 3.46 8.14 16.72
N GLY A 43 2.14 8.22 16.89
CA GLY A 43 1.55 9.09 17.90
C GLY A 43 1.67 10.59 17.66
N LEU A 44 0.76 11.13 16.85
CA LEU A 44 0.20 12.45 17.12
C LEU A 44 -0.71 12.36 18.36
N LYS A 45 -0.12 12.31 19.56
CA LYS A 45 -0.79 12.71 20.81
C LYS A 45 0.25 13.28 21.79
N GLY A 46 0.20 14.59 21.97
CA GLY A 46 0.63 15.19 23.24
C GLY A 46 1.83 16.14 23.17
N LEU A 47 1.53 17.40 23.46
CA LEU A 47 2.32 18.36 24.25
C LEU A 47 3.79 18.60 23.89
N GLY A 48 4.10 19.86 23.55
CA GLY A 48 5.41 20.39 23.89
C GLY A 48 5.89 21.50 22.96
N ARG A 49 5.36 22.71 23.13
CA ARG A 49 6.11 23.92 22.78
C ARG A 49 7.42 23.88 23.57
N ARG A 50 8.55 23.69 22.89
CA ARG A 50 9.85 24.10 23.44
C ARG A 50 10.59 24.90 22.38
N ALA A 51 10.57 26.20 22.60
CA ALA A 51 11.46 27.14 21.94
C ALA A 51 12.90 26.72 22.22
N ALA A 52 13.66 26.49 21.16
CA ALA A 52 15.12 26.45 21.21
C ALA A 52 15.61 27.69 20.48
N SER A 53 15.96 28.72 21.24
CA SER A 53 16.81 29.81 20.79
C SER A 53 18.21 29.25 20.56
N VAL A 54 18.67 29.23 19.31
CA VAL A 54 20.09 29.05 19.01
C VAL A 54 20.57 30.29 18.29
N SER A 55 21.43 31.00 19.00
CA SER A 55 22.10 32.22 18.58
C SER A 55 23.08 31.97 17.44
N ALA A 56 23.12 32.96 16.54
CA ALA A 56 24.28 33.45 15.82
C ALA A 56 25.13 32.45 14.99
N SER A 57 24.99 32.57 13.66
CA SER A 57 26.15 32.85 12.80
C SER A 57 25.68 33.59 11.55
N LYS A 58 26.11 34.84 11.46
CA LYS A 58 25.79 35.83 10.42
C LYS A 58 26.58 35.49 9.16
N VAL A 59 25.99 34.74 8.24
CA VAL A 59 26.45 34.69 6.84
C VAL A 59 25.41 35.44 6.01
N GLN A 60 25.81 36.57 5.43
CA GLN A 60 24.95 37.37 4.56
C GLN A 60 24.80 36.65 3.21
N PRO A 61 23.58 36.28 2.76
CA PRO A 61 23.34 35.92 1.37
C PRO A 61 23.22 37.17 0.49
N PRO A 62 23.55 37.06 -0.82
CA PRO A 62 23.56 38.18 -1.75
C PRO A 62 22.18 38.82 -1.92
N LYS A 63 22.22 40.15 -1.99
CA LYS A 63 21.10 41.08 -2.15
C LYS A 63 20.40 40.85 -3.48
N VAL A 64 19.31 40.08 -3.47
CA VAL A 64 18.41 39.93 -4.63
C VAL A 64 17.44 41.13 -4.65
N PRO A 65 17.26 41.83 -5.78
CA PRO A 65 16.35 42.96 -5.87
C PRO A 65 14.88 42.54 -5.68
N PRO A 66 14.06 43.37 -5.02
CA PRO A 66 12.65 43.08 -4.77
C PRO A 66 11.85 43.18 -6.07
N MET A 67 11.42 42.04 -6.61
CA MET A 67 10.38 42.03 -7.64
C MET A 67 9.03 42.38 -7.00
N GLN A 68 8.42 43.40 -7.58
CA GLN A 68 7.16 44.01 -7.16
C GLN A 68 6.05 42.96 -7.21
N LYS A 69 5.48 42.68 -6.04
CA LYS A 69 4.30 41.83 -5.89
C LYS A 69 3.08 42.69 -6.22
N LYS A 70 2.53 42.46 -7.42
CA LYS A 70 1.25 43.01 -7.86
C LYS A 70 0.19 42.60 -6.84
N LYS A 71 -0.48 43.63 -6.32
CA LYS A 71 -1.56 43.59 -5.35
C LYS A 71 -2.84 43.55 -6.19
N GLU A 72 -3.55 42.43 -6.17
CA GLU A 72 -4.94 42.38 -6.58
C GLU A 72 -5.69 41.65 -5.47
N ASP A 73 -6.57 42.44 -4.88
CA ASP A 73 -7.44 42.18 -3.76
C ASP A 73 -8.65 41.38 -4.28
N ASP A 74 -8.99 40.28 -3.63
CA ASP A 74 -10.35 39.75 -3.67
C ASP A 74 -10.69 39.17 -2.30
N GLU A 75 -11.57 39.89 -1.62
CA GLU A 75 -12.32 39.45 -0.47
C GLU A 75 -12.98 38.10 -0.75
N CYS A 76 -12.72 37.10 0.08
CA CYS A 76 -13.71 36.06 0.32
C CYS A 76 -13.88 35.89 1.83
N SER A 77 -14.96 36.51 2.27
CA SER A 77 -15.59 36.55 3.58
C SER A 77 -15.37 35.31 4.44
N SER A 78 -15.10 35.60 5.71
CA SER A 78 -15.22 34.73 6.87
C SER A 78 -16.43 33.80 6.81
N ASP A 79 -16.21 32.52 7.10
CA ASP A 79 -17.23 31.71 7.77
C ASP A 79 -16.58 30.63 8.67
N PRO A 80 -16.37 30.89 9.98
CA PRO A 80 -16.06 29.85 10.95
C PRO A 80 -17.34 29.10 11.37
N GLY A 81 -18.10 28.62 10.38
CA GLY A 81 -19.24 27.72 10.57
C GLY A 81 -18.76 26.29 10.80
N ARG A 82 -18.17 26.01 11.97
CA ARG A 82 -17.87 24.66 12.44
C ARG A 82 -19.18 23.96 12.83
N SER A 83 -20.03 23.68 11.84
CA SER A 83 -21.19 22.83 11.98
C SER A 83 -20.69 21.41 12.20
N GLY A 84 -20.92 20.91 13.42
CA GLY A 84 -20.77 19.51 13.73
C GLY A 84 -21.72 18.73 12.84
N GLN A 85 -21.18 18.12 11.78
CA GLN A 85 -21.88 17.06 11.06
C GLN A 85 -21.92 15.84 11.99
N SER A 86 -22.92 15.89 12.87
CA SER A 86 -23.52 14.74 13.51
C SER A 86 -23.92 13.77 12.40
N TRP A 87 -23.20 12.66 12.30
CA TRP A 87 -23.65 11.48 11.57
C TRP A 87 -24.86 10.91 12.31
N CYS A 88 -26.02 11.53 12.13
CA CYS A 88 -27.30 10.95 12.48
C CYS A 88 -27.53 9.78 11.52
N PHE A 89 -27.02 8.60 11.88
CA PHE A 89 -27.48 7.37 11.27
C PHE A 89 -28.97 7.24 11.55
N PRO A 90 -29.83 7.12 10.52
CA PRO A 90 -31.23 6.80 10.73
C PRO A 90 -31.29 5.40 11.37
N ARG A 91 -31.55 5.40 12.68
CA ARG A 91 -31.91 4.23 13.47
C ARG A 91 -33.30 3.78 13.04
N SER A 92 -33.37 3.17 11.85
CA SER A 92 -34.57 2.52 11.33
C SER A 92 -34.85 1.28 12.17
N SER A 93 -35.77 1.46 13.11
CA SER A 93 -36.29 0.40 13.96
C SER A 93 -37.31 -0.41 13.16
N LYS A 94 -36.87 -1.49 12.51
CA LYS A 94 -37.76 -2.57 12.09
C LYS A 94 -37.42 -3.81 12.89
N LYS A 95 -38.17 -3.99 13.98
CA LYS A 95 -38.28 -5.25 14.71
C LYS A 95 -38.99 -6.24 13.79
N VAL A 96 -38.24 -7.02 13.02
CA VAL A 96 -38.74 -8.28 12.48
C VAL A 96 -38.30 -9.36 13.47
N LEU A 97 -39.28 -9.84 14.22
CA LEU A 97 -39.18 -10.94 15.16
C LEU A 97 -38.96 -12.23 14.36
N THR A 98 -37.72 -12.47 13.95
CA THR A 98 -37.32 -13.78 13.43
C THR A 98 -37.18 -14.71 14.62
N GLN A 99 -38.12 -15.65 14.74
CA GLN A 99 -38.06 -16.70 15.74
C GLN A 99 -36.73 -17.44 15.64
N VAL A 100 -36.06 -17.50 16.79
CA VAL A 100 -34.81 -18.19 17.01
C VAL A 100 -35.11 -19.69 16.95
N SER A 101 -34.88 -20.29 15.79
CA SER A 101 -34.69 -21.73 15.68
C SER A 101 -33.33 -22.05 16.29
N SER A 102 -33.36 -22.30 17.59
CA SER A 102 -32.29 -22.83 18.43
C SER A 102 -31.85 -24.21 17.89
N TYR A 103 -31.01 -24.20 16.87
CA TYR A 103 -30.01 -25.25 16.69
C TYR A 103 -28.69 -24.61 17.05
N GLU A 104 -28.14 -25.05 18.19
CA GLU A 104 -26.75 -24.82 18.57
C GLU A 104 -25.88 -25.38 17.44
N ASP A 105 -25.47 -24.51 16.53
CA ASP A 105 -24.55 -24.83 15.44
C ASP A 105 -23.16 -25.00 16.06
N PRO A 106 -22.61 -26.24 16.14
CA PRO A 106 -21.30 -26.49 16.74
C PRO A 106 -20.14 -25.92 15.91
N LEU A 107 -20.43 -25.22 14.80
CA LEU A 107 -19.48 -24.61 13.88
C LEU A 107 -19.50 -23.08 13.93
N ARG A 108 -19.62 -22.50 15.12
CA ARG A 108 -19.10 -21.15 15.39
C ARG A 108 -17.73 -21.20 16.05
N GLU A 109 -16.85 -22.07 15.56
CA GLU A 109 -15.47 -21.65 15.50
C GLU A 109 -15.46 -20.48 14.52
N VAL A 110 -15.24 -19.28 15.05
CA VAL A 110 -14.83 -18.13 14.23
C VAL A 110 -13.52 -18.57 13.61
N GLU A 111 -13.62 -19.30 12.50
CA GLU A 111 -12.49 -19.76 11.73
C GLU A 111 -11.69 -18.51 11.45
N LYS A 112 -10.51 -18.43 12.06
CA LYS A 112 -9.54 -17.39 11.78
C LYS A 112 -9.17 -17.60 10.33
N GLU A 113 -9.92 -16.94 9.45
CA GLU A 113 -9.72 -17.02 8.02
C GLU A 113 -8.23 -16.83 7.73
N ASP A 114 -7.68 -17.70 6.90
CA ASP A 114 -6.26 -17.70 6.57
C ASP A 114 -5.85 -16.27 6.17
N PRO A 115 -4.83 -15.68 6.81
CA PRO A 115 -4.36 -14.33 6.49
C PRO A 115 -4.03 -14.19 5.00
N ALA A 116 -3.67 -15.28 4.30
CA ALA A 116 -3.47 -15.27 2.85
C ALA A 116 -4.75 -14.95 2.08
N ILE A 117 -5.90 -15.52 2.47
CA ILE A 117 -7.19 -15.26 1.81
C ILE A 117 -7.56 -13.78 1.96
N ARG A 118 -7.41 -13.24 3.18
CA ARG A 118 -7.64 -11.81 3.45
C ARG A 118 -6.68 -10.92 2.67
N ALA A 119 -5.41 -11.31 2.55
CA ALA A 119 -4.43 -10.59 1.75
C ALA A 119 -4.83 -10.52 0.28
N LEU A 120 -5.35 -11.61 -0.29
CA LEU A 120 -5.81 -11.64 -1.68
C LEU A 120 -6.95 -10.65 -1.93
N SER A 121 -7.90 -10.51 -1.01
CA SER A 121 -8.95 -9.49 -1.11
C SER A 121 -8.38 -8.08 -1.10
N LEU A 122 -7.45 -7.77 -0.18
CA LEU A 122 -6.79 -6.47 -0.13
C LEU A 122 -5.97 -6.19 -1.39
N ILE A 123 -5.27 -7.19 -1.93
CA ILE A 123 -4.52 -7.09 -3.17
C ILE A 123 -5.44 -6.78 -4.35
N ALA A 124 -6.59 -7.45 -4.44
CA ALA A 124 -7.57 -7.21 -5.50
C ALA A 124 -8.10 -5.76 -5.46
N GLU A 125 -8.42 -5.23 -4.28
CA GLU A 125 -8.84 -3.83 -4.11
C GLU A 125 -7.76 -2.86 -4.57
N VAL A 126 -6.51 -3.11 -4.18
CA VAL A 126 -5.36 -2.27 -4.56
C VAL A 126 -5.14 -2.27 -6.06
N ASP A 127 -5.15 -3.44 -6.68
CA ASP A 127 -4.96 -3.58 -8.12
C ASP A 127 -6.07 -2.87 -8.90
N GLN A 128 -7.31 -2.96 -8.43
CA GLN A 128 -8.43 -2.22 -9.01
C GLN A 128 -8.21 -0.70 -8.92
N GLU A 129 -7.82 -0.19 -7.75
CA GLU A 129 -7.62 1.24 -7.53
C GLU A 129 -6.45 1.80 -8.36
N LEU A 130 -5.37 1.03 -8.49
CA LEU A 130 -4.23 1.37 -9.37
C LEU A 130 -4.63 1.39 -10.84
N GLU A 131 -5.45 0.44 -11.30
CA GLU A 131 -5.87 0.40 -12.71
C GLU A 131 -6.84 1.54 -13.05
N LEU A 132 -7.78 1.86 -12.15
CA LEU A 132 -8.70 3.00 -12.32
C LEU A 132 -7.96 4.34 -12.46
N THR A 133 -6.87 4.48 -11.72
CA THR A 133 -6.10 5.73 -11.63
C THR A 133 -4.89 5.76 -12.57
N ARG A 134 -4.71 4.71 -13.38
CA ARG A 134 -3.60 4.56 -14.33
C ARG A 134 -3.56 5.62 -15.42
N LYS A 135 -4.71 6.22 -15.76
CA LYS A 135 -4.81 7.29 -16.77
C LYS A 135 -4.70 8.70 -16.17
N CYS A 136 -4.67 8.83 -14.84
CA CYS A 136 -4.56 10.12 -14.17
C CYS A 136 -3.16 10.74 -14.36
N PRO A 137 -3.03 12.07 -14.18
CA PRO A 137 -1.73 12.72 -14.12
C PRO A 137 -0.84 12.14 -13.02
N LEU A 138 0.48 12.14 -13.24
CA LEU A 138 1.47 11.58 -12.33
C LEU A 138 1.39 12.17 -10.89
N PHE A 139 0.99 13.45 -10.76
CA PHE A 139 0.74 14.06 -9.46
C PHE A 139 -0.35 13.34 -8.67
N GLU A 140 -1.48 13.04 -9.31
CA GLU A 140 -2.61 12.32 -8.71
C GLU A 140 -2.24 10.87 -8.42
N LYS A 141 -1.55 10.20 -9.34
CA LYS A 141 -1.04 8.84 -9.12
C LYS A 141 -0.21 8.74 -7.85
N ARG A 142 0.72 9.69 -7.64
CA ARG A 142 1.53 9.77 -6.41
C ARG A 142 0.70 10.07 -5.16
N LYS A 143 -0.38 10.85 -5.28
CA LYS A 143 -1.30 11.12 -4.17
C LYS A 143 -2.02 9.82 -3.76
N ILE A 144 -2.65 9.15 -4.71
CA ILE A 144 -3.38 7.88 -4.49
C ILE A 144 -2.45 6.80 -3.98
N PHE A 145 -1.24 6.67 -4.54
CA PHE A 145 -0.26 5.70 -4.09
C PHE A 145 0.13 5.89 -2.61
N ARG A 146 0.32 7.15 -2.17
CA ARG A 146 0.59 7.47 -0.75
C ARG A 146 -0.61 7.18 0.15
N GLU A 147 -1.81 7.35 -0.36
CA GLU A 147 -3.05 7.04 0.36
C GLU A 147 -3.21 5.53 0.55
N LEU A 148 -3.02 4.74 -0.52
CA LEU A 148 -2.96 3.28 -0.48
C LEU A 148 -1.90 2.77 0.51
N GLN A 149 -0.70 3.35 0.49
CA GLN A 149 0.36 3.02 1.45
C GLN A 149 -0.08 3.25 2.90
N ARG A 150 -0.78 4.35 3.17
CA ARG A 150 -1.30 4.64 4.52
C ARG A 150 -2.41 3.68 4.92
N ARG A 151 -3.31 3.32 3.98
CA ARG A 151 -4.45 2.42 4.21
C ARG A 151 -3.99 1.00 4.52
N LEU A 152 -3.00 0.50 3.78
CA LEU A 152 -2.47 -0.86 3.93
C LEU A 152 -1.35 -0.99 4.96
N HIS A 153 -1.01 0.08 5.69
CA HIS A 153 0.09 0.01 6.65
C HIS A 153 -0.27 -0.97 7.79
N PRO A 154 0.62 -1.88 8.21
CA PRO A 154 0.30 -2.88 9.24
C PRO A 154 -0.04 -2.24 10.60
N ASP A 155 0.57 -1.10 10.93
CA ASP A 155 0.21 -0.31 12.14
C ASP A 155 -1.26 0.16 12.16
N LYS A 156 -1.85 0.38 10.97
CA LYS A 156 -3.27 0.77 10.85
C LYS A 156 -4.23 -0.40 10.88
N ASN A 157 -3.73 -1.61 10.64
CA ASN A 157 -4.53 -2.84 10.57
C ASN A 157 -3.96 -3.90 11.52
N PRO A 158 -3.92 -3.65 12.85
CA PRO A 158 -3.28 -4.55 13.80
C PRO A 158 -3.98 -5.92 13.87
N GLU A 159 -5.28 -5.99 13.61
CA GLU A 159 -6.05 -7.24 13.60
C GLU A 159 -5.67 -8.17 12.44
N GLN A 160 -5.16 -7.60 11.34
CA GLN A 160 -4.83 -8.31 10.11
C GLN A 160 -3.41 -7.94 9.64
N ALA A 161 -2.47 -7.82 10.57
CA ALA A 161 -1.13 -7.31 10.29
C ALA A 161 -0.38 -8.12 9.22
N GLU A 162 -0.56 -9.44 9.19
CA GLU A 162 0.04 -10.32 8.19
C GLU A 162 -0.54 -10.10 6.79
N ALA A 163 -1.87 -10.03 6.69
CA ALA A 163 -2.55 -9.77 5.42
C ALA A 163 -2.19 -8.38 4.86
N ALA A 164 -2.19 -7.36 5.72
CA ALA A 164 -1.79 -6.01 5.38
C ALA A 164 -0.33 -5.95 4.90
N LYS A 165 0.58 -6.70 5.53
CA LYS A 165 1.99 -6.79 5.10
C LYS A 165 2.13 -7.37 3.69
N LEU A 166 1.40 -8.44 3.37
CA LEU A 166 1.42 -9.05 2.04
C LEU A 166 0.88 -8.08 0.97
N ALA A 167 -0.26 -7.43 1.24
CA ALA A 167 -0.82 -6.43 0.33
C ALA A 167 0.09 -5.21 0.15
N PHE A 168 0.72 -4.74 1.23
CA PHE A 168 1.68 -3.63 1.18
C PHE A 168 2.92 -3.98 0.35
N GLN A 169 3.45 -5.20 0.50
CA GLN A 169 4.56 -5.69 -0.30
C GLN A 169 4.21 -5.69 -1.79
N HIS A 170 3.03 -6.24 -2.15
CA HIS A 170 2.52 -6.23 -3.52
C HIS A 170 2.39 -4.81 -4.10
N LEU A 171 1.87 -3.86 -3.31
CA LEU A 171 1.81 -2.45 -3.70
C LEU A 171 3.20 -1.87 -4.00
N MET A 172 4.22 -2.20 -3.19
CA MET A 172 5.59 -1.72 -3.41
C MET A 172 6.20 -2.30 -4.68
N ASP A 173 5.92 -3.57 -4.99
CA ASP A 173 6.41 -4.23 -6.20
C ASP A 173 5.81 -3.60 -7.46
N ARG A 174 4.51 -3.26 -7.43
CA ARG A 174 3.83 -2.55 -8.53
C ARG A 174 4.18 -1.07 -8.66
N SER A 175 4.74 -0.44 -7.63
CA SER A 175 5.07 1.00 -7.65
C SER A 175 5.94 1.42 -8.84
N ARG A 176 6.89 0.56 -9.23
CA ARG A 176 7.88 0.84 -10.27
C ARG A 176 7.26 0.94 -11.66
N THR A 177 6.19 0.20 -11.93
CA THR A 177 5.49 0.21 -13.22
C THR A 177 4.39 1.27 -13.22
N TYR A 178 3.67 1.40 -12.11
CA TYR A 178 2.57 2.35 -11.96
C TYR A 178 3.00 3.82 -12.03
N LEU A 179 4.12 4.20 -11.40
CA LEU A 179 4.57 5.59 -11.33
C LEU A 179 5.45 6.06 -12.50
N LYS A 180 5.81 5.14 -13.42
CA LYS A 180 6.60 5.46 -14.63
C LYS A 180 5.72 5.85 -15.81
N ASN A 181 4.53 5.29 -15.87
CA ASN A 181 3.49 5.60 -16.86
C ASN A 181 2.70 6.83 -16.41
#